data_AF-A0A7C4P6D6-F1
#
_entry.id   AF-A0A7C4P6D6-F1
#
_cell.length_a   1.000
_cell.length_b   1.000
_cell.length_c   1.000
_cell.angle_alpha   90.00
_cell.angle_beta   90.00
_cell.angle_gamma   90.00
#
_symmetry.space_group_name_H-M   'P 1'
#
loop_
_entity.id
_entity.type
_entity.pdbx_description
1 polymer ?
#
loop_
_entity_poly.entity_id
_entity_poly.type
_entity_poly.pdbx_seq_one_letter_code
_entity_poly.pdbx_strand_id
1 'polypeptide(L)'
;MKLRYSLAIVLALIIAIGISSCSKSPEDKVKSYLTKFYEWIESGDFQKQMEASMSNKQGSQEVLVEKQKQLLKDAGFASEEEFQQELEKIKDDPKIFELTMKIQTASMKAMQPFIEKYQEQLKQGAEQFQDAADSAKEALEKATEEIEKSQEESKTK
;
A
#
# COMPACT_ATOMS: atom_id res chain seq x y z
N MET A 1 -45.73 30.02 25.45
CA MET A 1 -45.73 28.59 25.02
C MET A 1 -45.13 28.37 23.62
N LYS A 2 -43.96 28.93 23.27
CA LYS A 2 -43.36 28.76 21.92
C LYS A 2 -41.91 28.23 21.89
N LEU A 3 -41.25 28.14 23.05
CA LEU A 3 -39.83 27.72 23.14
C LEU A 3 -39.62 26.22 23.40
N ARG A 4 -40.68 25.45 23.69
CA ARG A 4 -40.57 24.01 23.96
C ARG A 4 -40.70 23.13 22.71
N TYR A 5 -41.28 23.67 21.63
CA TYR A 5 -41.50 22.90 20.39
C TYR A 5 -40.32 22.95 19.43
N SER A 6 -39.49 23.99 19.46
CA SER A 6 -38.30 24.09 18.61
C SER A 6 -37.19 23.11 19.01
N LEU A 7 -36.99 22.87 20.31
CA LEU A 7 -35.94 21.96 20.79
C LEU A 7 -36.27 20.48 20.49
N ALA A 8 -37.55 20.10 20.56
CA ALA A 8 -38.00 18.75 20.22
C ALA A 8 -37.89 18.47 18.71
N ILE A 9 -38.10 19.48 17.85
CA ILE A 9 -37.97 19.35 16.39
C ILE A 9 -36.49 19.21 15.98
N VAL A 10 -35.57 19.93 16.64
CA VAL A 10 -34.12 19.77 16.39
C VAL A 10 -33.61 18.40 16.86
N LEU A 11 -34.08 17.90 18.01
CA LEU A 11 -33.77 16.54 18.48
C LEU A 11 -34.36 15.44 17.58
N ALA A 12 -35.57 15.62 17.04
CA ALA A 12 -36.16 14.70 16.07
C ALA A 12 -35.43 14.71 14.71
N LEU A 13 -34.88 15.86 14.29
CA LEU A 13 -34.05 15.97 13.09
C LEU A 13 -32.70 15.25 13.24
N ILE A 14 -32.08 15.29 14.42
CA ILE A 14 -30.83 14.55 14.70
C ILE A 14 -31.09 13.03 14.70
N ILE A 15 -32.24 12.59 15.20
CA ILE A 15 -32.63 11.17 15.17
C ILE A 15 -33.03 10.75 13.73
N ALA A 16 -33.69 11.60 12.94
CA ALA A 16 -34.04 11.29 11.55
C ALA A 16 -32.82 11.27 10.59
N ILE A 17 -31.80 12.09 10.86
CA ILE A 17 -30.51 12.02 10.15
C ILE A 17 -29.71 10.78 10.63
N GLY A 18 -29.92 10.32 11.87
CA GLY A 18 -29.32 9.09 12.40
C GLY A 18 -29.93 7.78 11.86
N ILE A 19 -31.17 7.79 11.34
CA ILE A 19 -31.87 6.57 10.86
C ILE A 19 -32.08 6.57 9.33
N SER A 20 -31.70 7.63 8.62
CA SER A 20 -31.66 7.63 7.14
C SER A 20 -30.42 6.93 6.57
N SER A 21 -29.52 6.47 7.43
CA SER A 21 -28.78 5.24 7.17
C SER A 21 -29.81 4.10 7.22
N CYS A 22 -30.44 3.76 6.09
CA CYS A 22 -30.80 2.37 5.83
C CYS A 22 -29.53 1.58 6.14
N SER A 23 -29.45 0.97 7.33
CA SER A 23 -28.26 0.27 7.76
C SER A 23 -28.08 -0.85 6.76
N LYS A 24 -27.20 -0.65 5.77
CA LYS A 24 -26.73 -1.70 4.89
C LYS A 24 -26.40 -2.86 5.81
N SER A 25 -26.91 -4.03 5.48
CA SER A 25 -26.58 -5.22 6.26
C SER A 25 -25.05 -5.31 6.38
N PRO A 26 -24.50 -5.89 7.45
CA PRO A 26 -23.04 -6.07 7.54
C PRO A 26 -22.45 -6.70 6.28
N GLU A 27 -23.16 -7.63 5.66
CA GLU A 27 -22.84 -8.21 4.35
C GLU A 27 -22.78 -7.16 3.22
N ASP A 28 -23.79 -6.30 3.09
CA ASP A 28 -23.81 -5.23 2.10
C ASP A 28 -22.66 -4.23 2.29
N LYS A 29 -22.27 -3.95 3.54
CA LYS A 29 -21.13 -3.09 3.86
C LYS A 29 -19.82 -3.74 3.40
N VAL A 30 -19.59 -5.00 3.76
CA VAL A 30 -18.40 -5.76 3.34
C VAL A 30 -18.33 -5.84 1.81
N LYS A 31 -19.44 -6.20 1.17
CA LYS A 31 -19.52 -6.27 -0.29
C LYS A 31 -19.27 -4.91 -0.95
N SER A 32 -19.80 -3.83 -0.39
CA SER A 32 -19.57 -2.47 -0.87
C SER A 32 -18.08 -2.11 -0.78
N TYR A 33 -17.42 -2.41 0.34
CA TYR A 33 -15.98 -2.20 0.52
C TYR A 33 -15.17 -2.98 -0.53
N LEU A 34 -15.39 -4.30 -0.61
CA LEU A 34 -14.66 -5.18 -1.52
C LEU A 34 -14.88 -4.78 -2.98
N THR A 35 -16.11 -4.42 -3.37
CA THR A 35 -16.41 -3.98 -4.74
C THR A 35 -15.70 -2.68 -5.07
N LYS A 36 -15.72 -1.70 -4.17
CA LYS A 36 -15.04 -0.42 -4.38
C LYS A 36 -13.51 -0.56 -4.40
N PHE A 37 -12.98 -1.47 -3.60
CA PHE A 37 -11.56 -1.79 -3.60
C PHE A 37 -11.16 -2.44 -4.93
N TYR A 38 -11.96 -3.39 -5.42
CA TYR A 38 -11.76 -4.01 -6.74
C TYR A 38 -11.83 -2.98 -7.88
N GLU A 39 -12.87 -2.14 -7.90
CA GLU A 39 -13.03 -1.05 -8.88
C GLU A 39 -11.82 -0.11 -8.89
N TRP A 40 -11.25 0.20 -7.72
CA TRP A 40 -10.07 1.03 -7.63
C TRP A 40 -8.83 0.33 -8.19
N ILE A 41 -8.61 -0.95 -7.90
CA ILE A 41 -7.47 -1.71 -8.45
C ILE A 41 -7.55 -1.80 -9.97
N GLU A 42 -8.75 -2.07 -10.50
CA GLU A 42 -9.00 -2.13 -11.95
C GLU A 42 -9.02 -0.73 -12.59
N SER A 43 -9.15 0.32 -11.79
CA SER A 43 -9.00 1.68 -12.28
C SER A 43 -7.52 1.93 -12.58
N GLY A 44 -7.25 2.60 -13.69
CA GLY A 44 -5.90 3.10 -13.99
C GLY A 44 -5.34 4.03 -12.91
N ASP A 45 -6.14 4.46 -11.92
CA ASP A 45 -5.70 5.28 -10.81
C ASP A 45 -4.88 4.51 -9.77
N PHE A 46 -5.12 3.20 -9.58
CA PHE A 46 -4.28 2.38 -8.71
C PHE A 46 -2.83 2.42 -9.17
N GLN A 47 -2.60 2.12 -10.45
CA GLN A 47 -1.27 2.13 -11.04
C GLN A 47 -0.64 3.53 -10.95
N LYS A 48 -1.37 4.60 -11.29
CA LYS A 48 -0.85 5.97 -11.19
C LYS A 48 -0.42 6.34 -9.76
N GLN A 49 -1.21 5.97 -8.75
CA GLN A 49 -0.86 6.28 -7.35
C GLN A 49 0.36 5.50 -6.87
N MET A 50 0.49 4.24 -7.29
CA MET A 50 1.66 3.42 -6.97
C MET A 50 2.94 3.94 -7.67
N GLU A 51 2.83 4.44 -8.91
CA GLU A 51 3.97 5.05 -9.62
C GLU A 51 4.40 6.37 -8.98
N ALA A 52 3.42 7.19 -8.57
CA ALA A 52 3.66 8.43 -7.86
C ALA A 52 4.32 8.19 -6.50
N SER A 53 3.93 7.12 -5.77
CA SER A 53 4.50 6.82 -4.46
C SER A 53 6.00 6.52 -4.55
N MET A 54 6.42 5.72 -5.54
CA MET A 54 7.83 5.44 -5.80
C MET A 54 8.63 6.71 -6.12
N SER A 55 8.03 7.65 -6.85
CA SER A 55 8.69 8.90 -7.23
C SER A 55 8.84 9.88 -6.05
N ASN A 56 7.83 9.89 -5.16
CA ASN A 56 7.76 10.84 -4.05
C ASN A 56 8.38 10.32 -2.74
N LYS A 57 8.99 9.12 -2.75
CA LYS A 57 9.44 8.38 -1.55
C LYS A 57 8.33 8.10 -0.53
N GLN A 58 7.07 8.29 -0.94
CA GLN A 58 5.92 7.84 -0.17
C GLN A 58 5.86 6.32 -0.31
N GLY A 59 5.81 5.60 0.80
CA GLY A 59 5.77 4.14 0.75
C GLY A 59 4.52 3.70 -0.01
N SER A 60 4.64 2.74 -0.94
CA SER A 60 3.47 2.14 -1.61
C SER A 60 2.46 1.59 -0.58
N GLN A 61 2.96 1.16 0.57
CA GLN A 61 2.16 0.74 1.72
C GLN A 61 1.33 1.88 2.33
N GLU A 62 1.83 3.12 2.35
CA GLU A 62 1.08 4.26 2.90
C GLU A 62 -0.12 4.59 2.02
N VAL A 63 0.06 4.61 0.69
CA VAL A 63 -1.03 4.80 -0.29
C VAL A 63 -2.12 3.75 -0.11
N LEU A 64 -1.73 2.47 0.04
CA LEU A 64 -2.66 1.38 0.27
C LEU A 64 -3.44 1.57 1.58
N VAL A 65 -2.76 1.90 2.68
CA VAL A 65 -3.39 2.09 3.99
C VAL A 65 -4.35 3.28 3.97
N GLU A 66 -3.97 4.40 3.36
CA GLU A 66 -4.85 5.56 3.22
C GLU A 66 -6.10 5.22 2.42
N LYS A 67 -5.93 4.48 1.31
CA LYS A 67 -7.06 4.08 0.48
C LYS A 67 -8.00 3.11 1.19
N GLN A 68 -7.46 2.12 1.90
CA GLN A 68 -8.25 1.18 2.70
C GLN A 68 -9.05 1.92 3.77
N LYS A 69 -8.42 2.84 4.52
CA LYS A 69 -9.13 3.68 5.52
C LYS A 69 -10.25 4.51 4.91
N GLN A 70 -10.02 5.11 3.74
CA GLN A 70 -11.05 5.86 3.03
C GLN A 70 -12.24 4.94 2.69
N LEU A 71 -11.96 3.79 2.08
CA LEU A 71 -13.00 2.87 1.62
C LEU A 71 -13.78 2.22 2.78
N LEU A 72 -13.12 1.93 3.90
CA LEU A 72 -13.78 1.46 5.13
C LEU A 72 -14.79 2.50 5.64
N LYS A 73 -14.39 3.77 5.69
CA LYS A 73 -15.26 4.87 6.09
C LYS A 73 -16.43 5.04 5.12
N ASP A 74 -16.18 4.98 3.81
CA ASP A 74 -17.21 5.10 2.77
C ASP A 74 -18.22 3.93 2.81
N ALA A 75 -17.76 2.74 3.21
CA ALA A 75 -18.61 1.57 3.45
C ALA A 75 -19.37 1.62 4.79
N GLY A 76 -19.05 2.58 5.66
CA GLY A 76 -19.70 2.78 6.95
C GLY A 76 -19.19 1.86 8.06
N PHE A 77 -17.92 1.46 8.00
CA PHE A 77 -17.19 0.83 9.11
C PHE A 77 -16.51 1.91 9.97
N ALA A 78 -16.55 1.72 11.29
CA ALA A 78 -15.88 2.58 12.25
C ALA A 78 -14.39 2.26 12.37
N SER A 79 -13.99 1.00 12.16
CA SER A 79 -12.60 0.58 12.19
C SER A 79 -12.32 -0.61 11.27
N GLU A 80 -11.03 -0.90 11.08
CA GLU A 80 -10.59 -2.10 10.37
C GLU A 80 -11.00 -3.37 11.13
N GLU A 81 -10.92 -3.36 12.47
CA GLU A 81 -11.32 -4.49 13.30
C GLU A 81 -12.80 -4.83 13.15
N GLU A 82 -13.68 -3.83 13.06
CA GLU A 82 -15.10 -4.05 12.78
C GLU A 82 -15.29 -4.74 11.43
N PHE A 83 -14.61 -4.25 10.39
CA PHE A 83 -14.66 -4.87 9.07
C PHE A 83 -14.19 -6.32 9.09
N GLN A 84 -13.05 -6.61 9.74
CA GLN A 84 -12.50 -7.97 9.83
C GLN A 84 -13.46 -8.92 10.55
N GLN A 85 -14.09 -8.46 11.64
CA GLN A 85 -15.09 -9.25 12.36
C GLN A 85 -16.31 -9.57 11.50
N GLU A 86 -16.81 -8.60 10.72
CA GLU A 86 -17.95 -8.84 9.82
C GLU A 86 -17.57 -9.71 8.63
N LEU A 87 -16.37 -9.51 8.04
CA LEU A 87 -15.85 -10.33 6.96
C LEU A 87 -15.70 -11.79 7.39
N GLU A 88 -15.14 -12.04 8.57
CA GLU A 88 -14.91 -13.41 9.09
C GLU A 88 -16.21 -14.21 9.22
N LYS A 89 -17.32 -13.55 9.57
CA LYS A 89 -18.65 -14.20 9.68
C LYS A 89 -19.22 -14.65 8.33
N ILE A 90 -18.79 -14.02 7.24
CA ILE A 90 -19.34 -14.23 5.89
C ILE A 90 -18.29 -14.67 4.87
N LYS A 91 -17.07 -15.00 5.30
CA LYS A 91 -15.95 -15.34 4.41
C LYS A 91 -16.21 -16.54 3.51
N ASP A 92 -17.06 -17.46 3.99
CA ASP A 92 -17.45 -18.68 3.29
C ASP A 92 -18.66 -18.45 2.36
N ASP A 93 -19.24 -17.24 2.34
CA ASP A 93 -20.23 -16.89 1.32
C ASP A 93 -19.56 -16.94 -0.07
N PRO A 94 -20.09 -17.73 -1.02
CA PRO A 94 -19.45 -17.92 -2.33
C PRO A 94 -19.20 -16.62 -3.11
N LYS A 95 -20.06 -15.60 -2.95
CA LYS A 95 -19.91 -14.32 -3.65
C LYS A 95 -18.82 -13.47 -3.00
N ILE A 96 -18.72 -13.49 -1.67
CA ILE A 96 -17.65 -12.80 -0.95
C ILE A 96 -16.30 -13.48 -1.25
N PHE A 97 -16.27 -14.80 -1.27
CA PHE A 97 -15.10 -15.58 -1.65
C PHE A 97 -14.66 -15.25 -3.09
N GLU A 98 -15.59 -15.31 -4.06
CA GLU A 98 -15.30 -14.98 -5.46
C GLU A 98 -14.75 -13.55 -5.61
N LEU A 99 -15.36 -12.58 -4.93
CA LEU A 99 -14.92 -11.19 -4.97
C LEU A 99 -13.53 -10.99 -4.36
N THR A 100 -13.23 -11.69 -3.26
CA THR A 100 -11.90 -11.68 -2.63
C THR A 100 -10.84 -12.26 -3.58
N MET A 101 -11.15 -13.36 -4.26
CA MET A 101 -10.26 -13.95 -5.27
C MET A 101 -10.03 -13.02 -6.47
N LYS A 102 -11.06 -12.29 -6.92
CA LYS A 102 -10.94 -11.28 -7.99
C LYS A 102 -10.02 -10.14 -7.58
N ILE A 103 -10.18 -9.62 -6.36
CA ILE A 103 -9.31 -8.58 -5.79
C ILE A 103 -7.86 -9.06 -5.75
N GLN A 104 -7.62 -10.26 -5.24
CA GLN A 104 -6.26 -10.83 -5.17
C GLN A 104 -5.62 -10.93 -6.55
N THR A 105 -6.37 -11.48 -7.52
CA THR A 105 -5.90 -11.66 -8.91
C THR A 105 -5.59 -10.31 -9.56
N ALA A 106 -6.49 -9.34 -9.45
CA ALA A 106 -6.31 -8.00 -10.00
C ALA A 106 -5.14 -7.27 -9.36
N SER A 107 -5.00 -7.36 -8.03
CA SER A 107 -3.88 -6.77 -7.30
C SER A 107 -2.55 -7.32 -7.76
N MET A 108 -2.44 -8.66 -7.88
CA MET A 108 -1.22 -9.31 -8.37
C MET A 108 -0.87 -8.83 -9.79
N LYS A 109 -1.85 -8.81 -10.69
CA LYS A 109 -1.65 -8.36 -12.07
C LYS A 109 -1.23 -6.89 -12.14
N ALA A 110 -1.86 -6.03 -11.37
CA ALA A 110 -1.59 -4.59 -11.37
C ALA A 110 -0.25 -4.25 -10.71
N MET A 111 0.18 -5.01 -9.70
CA MET A 111 1.47 -4.82 -9.03
C MET A 111 2.66 -5.45 -9.78
N GLN A 112 2.42 -6.45 -10.64
CA GLN A 112 3.48 -7.13 -11.40
C GLN A 112 4.49 -6.19 -12.07
N PRO A 113 4.09 -5.15 -12.84
CA PRO A 113 5.06 -4.23 -13.47
C PRO A 113 5.88 -3.42 -12.47
N PHE A 114 5.34 -3.16 -11.27
CA PHE A 114 6.09 -2.49 -10.20
C PHE A 114 7.16 -3.39 -9.62
N ILE A 115 6.81 -4.65 -9.36
CA ILE A 115 7.73 -5.66 -8.85
C ILE A 115 8.88 -5.86 -9.84
N GLU A 116 8.57 -5.99 -11.13
CA GLU A 116 9.57 -6.14 -12.20
C GLU A 116 10.50 -4.93 -12.27
N LYS A 117 9.96 -3.70 -12.25
CA LYS A 117 10.77 -2.48 -12.27
C LYS A 117 11.65 -2.34 -11.03
N TYR A 118 11.13 -2.71 -9.85
CA TYR A 118 11.89 -2.67 -8.61
C TYR A 118 13.00 -3.73 -8.60
N GLN A 119 12.73 -4.92 -9.12
CA GLN A 119 13.73 -5.98 -9.30
C GLN A 119 14.83 -5.54 -10.27
N GLU A 120 14.48 -4.88 -11.38
CA GLU A 120 15.45 -4.34 -12.33
C GLU A 120 16.33 -3.25 -11.69
N GLN A 121 15.73 -2.31 -10.94
CA GLN A 121 16.48 -1.30 -10.19
C GLN A 121 17.41 -1.89 -9.14
N LEU A 122 16.95 -2.92 -8.40
CA LEU A 122 17.79 -3.64 -7.45
C LEU A 122 18.96 -4.34 -8.14
N LYS A 123 18.73 -4.96 -9.31
CA LYS A 123 19.77 -5.61 -10.10
C LYS A 123 20.81 -4.61 -10.60
N GLN A 124 20.39 -3.50 -11.20
CA GLN A 124 21.30 -2.44 -11.66
C GLN A 124 22.09 -1.83 -10.50
N GLY A 125 21.45 -1.61 -9.35
CA GLY A 125 22.13 -1.14 -8.15
C GLY A 125 23.15 -2.15 -7.60
N ALA A 126 22.83 -3.44 -7.64
CA ALA A 126 23.75 -4.50 -7.23
C ALA A 126 24.96 -4.60 -8.18
N GLU A 127 24.75 -4.50 -9.49
CA GLU A 127 25.83 -4.47 -10.49
C GLU A 127 26.76 -3.28 -10.25
N GLN A 128 26.22 -2.08 -10.02
CA GLN A 128 27.03 -0.89 -9.71
C GLN A 128 27.82 -1.03 -8.40
N PHE A 129 27.24 -1.66 -7.37
CA PHE A 129 27.95 -1.95 -6.12
C PHE A 129 29.11 -2.93 -6.33
N GLN A 130 28.89 -3.93 -7.18
CA GLN A 130 29.90 -4.94 -7.49
C GLN A 130 31.05 -4.32 -8.28
N ASP A 131 30.76 -3.52 -9.31
CA ASP A 131 31.78 -2.78 -10.07
C ASP A 131 32.60 -1.82 -9.17
N ALA A 132 31.93 -1.15 -8.22
CA ALA A 132 32.59 -0.29 -7.25
C ALA A 132 33.47 -1.07 -6.26
N ALA A 133 33.02 -2.25 -5.81
CA ALA A 133 33.79 -3.12 -4.95
C ALA A 133 35.01 -3.72 -5.65
N ASP A 134 34.87 -4.13 -6.90
CA ASP A 134 35.96 -4.65 -7.74
C ASP A 134 36.98 -3.55 -8.06
N SER A 135 36.51 -2.34 -8.37
CA SER A 135 37.39 -1.18 -8.56
C SER A 135 38.15 -0.81 -7.28
N ALA A 136 37.48 -0.88 -6.12
CA ALA A 136 38.13 -0.65 -4.83
C ALA A 136 39.17 -1.72 -4.52
N LYS A 137 38.92 -2.99 -4.88
CA LYS A 137 39.86 -4.09 -4.74
C LYS A 137 41.10 -3.90 -5.63
N GLU A 138 40.91 -3.57 -6.91
CA GLU A 138 42.03 -3.28 -7.84
C GLU A 138 42.88 -2.10 -7.38
N ALA A 139 42.24 -1.03 -6.88
CA ALA A 139 42.95 0.12 -6.34
C ALA A 139 43.78 -0.25 -5.10
N LEU A 140 43.25 -1.13 -4.25
CA LEU A 140 43.93 -1.61 -3.06
C LEU A 140 45.13 -2.49 -3.41
N GLU A 141 44.98 -3.41 -4.37
CA GLU A 141 46.06 -4.27 -4.87
C GLU A 141 47.20 -3.45 -5.47
N LYS A 142 46.90 -2.45 -6.31
CA LYS A 142 47.92 -1.53 -6.86
C LYS A 142 48.64 -0.73 -5.78
N ALA A 143 47.91 -0.20 -4.79
CA ALA A 143 48.53 0.53 -3.69
C ALA A 143 49.46 -0.39 -2.87
N THR A 144 49.09 -1.65 -2.65
CA THR A 144 49.94 -2.63 -1.98
C THR A 144 51.21 -2.94 -2.78
N GLU A 145 51.12 -3.16 -4.10
CA GLU A 145 52.28 -3.38 -4.98
C GLU A 145 53.24 -2.18 -4.98
N GLU A 146 52.72 -0.95 -5.04
CA GLU A 146 53.54 0.27 -4.99
C GLU A 146 54.27 0.45 -3.65
N ILE A 147 53.62 0.08 -2.54
CA ILE A 147 54.24 0.10 -1.20
C ILE A 147 55.35 -0.95 -1.11
N GLU A 148 55.12 -2.17 -1.57
CA GLU A 148 56.13 -3.25 -1.55
C GLU A 148 57.35 -2.86 -2.38
N LYS A 149 57.14 -2.34 -3.59
CA LYS A 149 58.21 -1.87 -4.47
C LYS A 149 59.02 -0.72 -3.85
N SER A 150 58.34 0.24 -3.22
CA SER A 150 59.00 1.37 -2.53
C SER A 150 59.82 0.92 -1.32
N GLN A 151 59.40 -0.15 -0.63
CA GLN A 151 60.15 -0.74 0.47
C GLN A 151 61.36 -1.56 0.02
N GLU A 152 61.28 -2.27 -1.10
CA GLU A 152 62.44 -2.95 -1.70
C GLU A 152 63.50 -1.96 -2.20
N GLU A 153 63.08 -0.88 -2.87
CA GLU A 153 63.97 0.18 -3.34
C GLU A 153 64.67 0.94 -2.19
N SER A 154 64.03 1.02 -1.02
CA SER A 154 64.62 1.62 0.19
C SER A 154 65.61 0.71 0.92
N LYS A 155 65.57 -0.61 0.70
CA LYS A 155 66.50 -1.59 1.30
C LYS A 155 67.77 -1.82 0.47
N THR A 156 67.80 -1.32 -0.76
CA THR A 156 68.92 -1.48 -1.72
C THR A 156 69.78 -0.21 -1.88
N LYS A 157 69.46 0.87 -1.14
CA LYS A 157 70.30 2.06 -0.93
C LYS A 157 70.99 2.02 0.42
#